data_AF-A0A6I6D974-F1
#
_entry.id   AF-A0A6I6D974-F1
#
_cell.length_a   1.000
_cell.length_b   1.000
_cell.length_c   1.000
_cell.angle_alpha   90.00
_cell.angle_beta   90.00
_cell.angle_gamma   90.00
#
_symmetry.space_group_name_H-M   'P 1'
#
loop_
_entity.id
_entity.type
_entity.pdbx_description
1 polymer ?
#
loop_
_entity_poly.entity_id
_entity_poly.type
_entity_poly.pdbx_seq_one_letter_code
_entity_poly.pdbx_strand_id
1 'polypeptide(L)'
;MSENKKRILTGDRPTGNLHLGHYVGSLANRVKLQYDYDSYILIADVQALTTHYERPEYLQSDVLNIATDYLAAGIDPEISTIVIQSLIPEIHELTMYFSMYTSVNVLRHNPTIKSEAQQHGIKDITYGFLGYPVNQAADIAIFKANLVPVGEDQIPHIELTRKIVRRFNDLYSPVLIEPEALIGEVPRLMGLDAKAKMSKSLNNCIYLSDHSKDISTKVRKAVTDPGRIRKTDPGNPDVCTVYAYSKVFNNEGIEQIEKDCRGGAIGCVACKKNLTNRIDELIEPMRERRIKYENNPQLVKDILMEGTKKASNVAKETILEVKDALGINYFNK
;
A
#
# COMPACT_ATOMS: atom_id res chain seq x y z
N MET A 1 -14.46 22.62 -4.93
CA MET A 1 -14.02 21.24 -5.21
C MET A 1 -14.89 20.73 -6.35
N SER A 2 -14.30 20.19 -7.41
CA SER A 2 -15.03 19.85 -8.65
C SER A 2 -16.05 18.74 -8.38
N GLU A 3 -17.34 19.05 -8.52
CA GLU A 3 -18.52 18.22 -8.20
C GLU A 3 -18.64 16.88 -8.98
N ASN A 4 -17.59 16.37 -9.63
CA ASN A 4 -17.68 15.18 -10.49
C ASN A 4 -16.46 14.25 -10.48
N LYS A 5 -15.51 14.41 -9.54
CA LYS A 5 -14.41 13.44 -9.44
C LYS A 5 -14.91 12.16 -8.78
N LYS A 6 -14.66 11.01 -9.42
CA LYS A 6 -14.79 9.70 -8.77
C LYS A 6 -13.86 9.66 -7.56
N ARG A 7 -14.25 8.89 -6.55
CA ARG A 7 -13.49 8.75 -5.31
C ARG A 7 -12.67 7.48 -5.31
N ILE A 8 -11.45 7.58 -4.81
CA ILE A 8 -10.57 6.43 -4.58
C ILE A 8 -10.22 6.28 -3.12
N LEU A 9 -10.16 5.02 -2.67
CA LEU A 9 -9.59 4.66 -1.38
C LEU A 9 -8.41 3.71 -1.60
N THR A 10 -7.30 4.03 -0.99
CA THR A 10 -6.12 3.16 -0.90
C THR A 10 -5.49 3.37 0.47
N GLY A 11 -4.51 2.54 0.85
CA GLY A 11 -3.87 2.70 2.14
C GLY A 11 -2.83 1.63 2.42
N ASP A 12 -2.24 1.72 3.60
CA ASP A 12 -1.28 0.75 4.12
C ASP A 12 -1.49 0.56 5.62
N ARG A 13 -1.15 -0.65 6.09
CA ARG A 13 -1.01 -0.92 7.52
C ARG A 13 0.29 -0.27 8.03
N PRO A 14 0.26 0.55 9.10
CA PRO A 14 1.46 1.07 9.76
C PRO A 14 2.30 -0.07 10.33
N THR A 15 3.39 -0.38 9.63
CA THR A 15 4.35 -1.45 9.98
C THR A 15 5.80 -1.00 9.83
N GLY A 16 6.03 0.32 9.93
CA GLY A 16 7.31 1.01 9.73
C GLY A 16 7.49 1.64 8.35
N ASN A 17 8.70 2.11 8.07
CA ASN A 17 9.04 2.88 6.86
C ASN A 17 8.71 2.16 5.55
N LEU A 18 8.24 2.90 4.56
CA LEU A 18 8.02 2.42 3.20
C LEU A 18 9.34 2.18 2.45
N HIS A 19 9.26 1.36 1.42
CA HIS A 19 10.40 0.91 0.63
C HIS A 19 10.06 0.89 -0.85
N LEU A 20 11.05 0.69 -1.72
CA LEU A 20 10.86 0.70 -3.18
C LEU A 20 9.74 -0.23 -3.66
N GLY A 21 9.54 -1.37 -3.02
CA GLY A 21 8.39 -2.24 -3.30
C GLY A 21 7.02 -1.55 -3.14
N HIS A 22 6.84 -0.69 -2.12
CA HIS A 22 5.63 0.12 -1.95
C HIS A 22 5.56 1.23 -3.00
N TYR A 23 6.70 1.86 -3.32
CA TYR A 23 6.76 2.90 -4.35
C TYR A 23 6.28 2.39 -5.72
N VAL A 24 6.89 1.32 -6.19
CA VAL A 24 6.57 0.70 -7.48
C VAL A 24 5.18 0.06 -7.47
N GLY A 25 4.82 -0.60 -6.37
CA GLY A 25 3.58 -1.37 -6.29
C GLY A 25 2.31 -0.52 -6.15
N SER A 26 2.38 0.65 -5.52
CA SER A 26 1.17 1.47 -5.29
C SER A 26 1.45 2.97 -5.24
N LEU A 27 2.45 3.41 -4.47
CA LEU A 27 2.58 4.82 -4.08
C LEU A 27 2.90 5.75 -5.28
N ALA A 28 3.69 5.31 -6.26
CA ALA A 28 3.89 6.08 -7.50
C ALA A 28 2.57 6.30 -8.26
N ASN A 29 1.67 5.31 -8.26
CA ASN A 29 0.35 5.44 -8.86
C ASN A 29 -0.55 6.37 -8.04
N ARG A 30 -0.50 6.31 -6.71
CA ARG A 30 -1.25 7.22 -5.83
C ARG A 30 -0.90 8.69 -6.09
N VAL A 31 0.39 8.98 -6.26
CA VAL A 31 0.88 10.33 -6.58
C VAL A 31 0.35 10.83 -7.93
N LYS A 32 0.13 9.94 -8.91
CA LYS A 32 -0.50 10.30 -10.19
C LYS A 32 -2.01 10.52 -10.01
N LEU A 33 -2.69 9.54 -9.40
CA LEU A 33 -4.15 9.50 -9.28
C LEU A 33 -4.75 10.64 -8.43
N GLN A 34 -3.98 11.21 -7.49
CA GLN A 34 -4.49 12.33 -6.68
C GLN A 34 -4.98 13.53 -7.49
N TYR A 35 -4.43 13.74 -8.69
CA TYR A 35 -4.83 14.86 -9.55
C TYR A 35 -6.10 14.56 -10.35
N ASP A 36 -6.44 13.29 -10.54
CA ASP A 36 -7.58 12.84 -11.34
C ASP A 36 -8.81 12.49 -10.49
N TYR A 37 -8.59 12.06 -9.24
CA TYR A 37 -9.62 11.53 -8.35
C TYR A 37 -9.67 12.25 -7.00
N ASP A 38 -10.84 12.20 -6.36
CA ASP A 38 -10.97 12.54 -4.94
C ASP A 38 -10.37 11.41 -4.11
N SER A 39 -9.19 11.65 -3.51
CA SER A 39 -8.31 10.58 -3.04
C SER A 39 -8.24 10.49 -1.53
N TYR A 40 -8.61 9.34 -0.99
CA TYR A 40 -8.45 8.99 0.42
C TYR A 40 -7.31 7.98 0.58
N ILE A 41 -6.37 8.30 1.45
CA ILE A 41 -5.20 7.47 1.76
C ILE A 41 -5.27 7.09 3.23
N LEU A 42 -5.71 5.87 3.48
CA LEU A 42 -5.92 5.31 4.81
C LEU A 42 -4.61 4.80 5.42
N ILE A 43 -4.32 5.22 6.64
CA ILE A 43 -3.37 4.57 7.53
C ILE A 43 -4.18 3.61 8.40
N ALA A 44 -4.17 2.32 8.01
CA ALA A 44 -5.05 1.28 8.56
C ALA A 44 -4.48 0.69 9.86
N ASP A 45 -4.44 1.51 10.90
CA ASP A 45 -3.85 1.20 12.20
C ASP A 45 -4.61 0.11 12.97
N VAL A 46 -5.95 0.08 12.89
CA VAL A 46 -6.75 -1.02 13.46
C VAL A 46 -6.52 -2.33 12.69
N GLN A 47 -6.43 -2.27 11.37
CA GLN A 47 -6.08 -3.45 10.57
C GLN A 47 -4.66 -3.95 10.89
N ALA A 48 -3.71 -3.09 11.23
CA ALA A 48 -2.38 -3.52 11.67
C ALA A 48 -2.42 -4.40 12.94
N LEU A 49 -3.31 -4.08 13.88
CA LEU A 49 -3.48 -4.85 15.13
C LEU A 49 -3.90 -6.29 14.89
N THR A 50 -4.50 -6.63 13.74
CA THR A 50 -4.87 -8.02 13.40
C THR A 50 -3.69 -8.99 13.36
N THR A 51 -2.46 -8.46 13.23
CA THR A 51 -1.21 -9.23 13.22
C THR A 51 -0.17 -8.71 14.21
N HIS A 52 -0.36 -7.52 14.78
CA HIS A 52 0.62 -6.85 15.66
C HIS A 52 0.01 -6.39 17.00
N TYR A 53 -1.12 -6.97 17.45
CA TYR A 53 -1.77 -6.59 18.71
C TYR A 53 -0.87 -6.73 19.95
N GLU A 54 0.16 -7.57 19.91
CA GLU A 54 1.11 -7.78 21.02
C GLU A 54 2.18 -6.68 21.12
N ARG A 55 2.29 -5.80 20.11
CA ARG A 55 3.33 -4.75 20.05
C ARG A 55 2.76 -3.37 19.71
N PRO A 56 1.78 -2.85 20.48
CA PRO A 56 1.13 -1.57 20.19
C PRO A 56 2.07 -0.37 20.35
N GLU A 57 3.19 -0.52 21.06
CA GLU A 57 4.15 0.55 21.34
C GLU A 57 4.79 1.17 20.09
N TYR A 58 4.81 0.44 18.96
CA TYR A 58 5.34 0.94 17.69
C TYR A 58 4.29 1.60 16.80
N LEU A 59 3.00 1.45 17.10
CA LEU A 59 1.94 1.87 16.19
C LEU A 59 1.95 3.38 15.97
N GLN A 60 2.16 4.15 17.05
CA GLN A 60 2.19 5.61 16.98
C GLN A 60 3.35 6.12 16.11
N SER A 61 4.55 5.56 16.27
CA SER A 61 5.70 5.95 15.45
C SER A 61 5.53 5.49 14.01
N ASP A 62 4.97 4.31 13.78
CA ASP A 62 4.73 3.77 12.43
C ASP A 62 3.68 4.59 11.65
N VAL A 63 2.64 5.10 12.31
CA VAL A 63 1.67 6.03 11.70
C VAL A 63 2.37 7.30 11.20
N LEU A 64 3.20 7.93 12.04
CA LEU A 64 3.93 9.14 11.67
C LEU A 64 4.98 8.87 10.58
N ASN A 65 5.65 7.73 10.63
CA ASN A 65 6.64 7.32 9.64
C ASN A 65 6.00 7.12 8.26
N ILE A 66 4.89 6.38 8.18
CA ILE A 66 4.17 6.18 6.91
C ILE A 66 3.62 7.49 6.38
N ALA A 67 3.02 8.33 7.24
CA ALA A 67 2.54 9.64 6.81
C ALA A 67 3.68 10.50 6.21
N THR A 68 4.85 10.48 6.87
CA THR A 68 6.05 11.15 6.38
C THR A 68 6.51 10.58 5.04
N ASP A 69 6.49 9.26 4.86
CA ASP A 69 6.83 8.61 3.59
C ASP A 69 5.86 8.96 2.45
N TYR A 70 4.55 9.07 2.74
CA TYR A 70 3.58 9.53 1.75
C TYR A 70 3.88 10.95 1.28
N LEU A 71 4.09 11.86 2.23
CA LEU A 71 4.40 13.27 1.94
C LEU A 71 5.74 13.39 1.20
N ALA A 72 6.76 12.63 1.60
CA ALA A 72 8.05 12.56 0.92
C ALA A 72 7.91 12.03 -0.51
N ALA A 73 7.07 11.02 -0.75
CA ALA A 73 6.84 10.48 -2.08
C ALA A 73 6.10 11.45 -3.03
N GLY A 74 5.45 12.48 -2.50
CA GLY A 74 4.75 13.51 -3.28
C GLY A 74 3.22 13.45 -3.17
N ILE A 75 2.67 12.78 -2.16
CA ILE A 75 1.27 12.99 -1.80
C ILE A 75 1.11 14.40 -1.26
N ASP A 76 0.22 15.16 -1.89
CA ASP A 76 -0.08 16.52 -1.50
C ASP A 76 -1.32 16.53 -0.56
N PRO A 77 -1.18 16.92 0.71
CA PRO A 77 -2.29 16.91 1.67
C PRO A 77 -3.37 17.97 1.40
N GLU A 78 -3.10 18.94 0.51
CA GLU A 78 -4.12 19.88 0.04
C GLU A 78 -5.00 19.27 -1.08
N ILE A 79 -4.53 18.19 -1.71
CA ILE A 79 -5.20 17.51 -2.82
C ILE A 79 -5.80 16.17 -2.37
N SER A 80 -5.04 15.38 -1.62
CA SER A 80 -5.43 14.08 -1.08
C SER A 80 -5.73 14.16 0.41
N THR A 81 -6.67 13.35 0.86
CA THR A 81 -7.03 13.23 2.28
C THR A 81 -6.29 12.04 2.90
N ILE A 82 -5.34 12.30 3.80
CA ILE A 82 -4.67 11.24 4.59
C ILE A 82 -5.47 11.04 5.89
N VAL A 83 -5.82 9.79 6.20
CA VAL A 83 -6.79 9.45 7.27
C VAL A 83 -6.23 8.38 8.18
N ILE A 84 -6.39 8.53 9.50
CA ILE A 84 -6.10 7.48 10.48
C ILE A 84 -7.38 6.66 10.72
N GLN A 85 -7.33 5.35 10.49
CA GLN A 85 -8.49 4.47 10.52
C GLN A 85 -9.21 4.47 11.89
N SER A 86 -8.46 4.32 12.98
CA SER A 86 -9.01 4.29 14.35
C SER A 86 -9.75 5.56 14.78
N LEU A 87 -9.52 6.68 14.08
CA LEU A 87 -10.16 7.96 14.38
C LEU A 87 -11.48 8.17 13.63
N ILE A 88 -11.93 7.17 12.86
CA ILE A 88 -13.22 7.16 12.15
C ILE A 88 -14.10 6.05 12.76
N PRO A 89 -14.78 6.29 13.90
CA PRO A 89 -15.55 5.26 14.60
C PRO A 89 -16.67 4.64 13.74
N GLU A 90 -17.17 5.38 12.76
CA GLU A 90 -18.20 4.93 11.81
C GLU A 90 -17.74 3.70 11.00
N ILE A 91 -16.43 3.53 10.77
CA ILE A 91 -15.86 2.33 10.14
C ILE A 91 -16.16 1.10 11.00
N HIS A 92 -15.97 1.18 12.31
CA HIS A 92 -16.18 0.06 13.23
C HIS A 92 -17.67 -0.28 13.35
N GLU A 93 -18.52 0.74 13.37
CA GLU A 93 -19.96 0.56 13.35
C GLU A 93 -20.43 -0.14 12.05
N LEU A 94 -19.97 0.33 10.89
CA LEU A 94 -20.30 -0.30 9.60
C LEU A 94 -19.75 -1.71 9.49
N THR A 95 -18.54 -1.96 10.02
CA THR A 95 -17.95 -3.30 10.11
C THR A 95 -18.88 -4.26 10.86
N MET A 96 -19.46 -3.81 11.98
CA MET A 96 -20.40 -4.62 12.75
C MET A 96 -21.65 -4.95 11.92
N TYR A 97 -22.23 -3.99 11.21
CA TYR A 97 -23.40 -4.25 10.37
C TYR A 97 -23.09 -5.23 9.23
N PHE A 98 -21.95 -5.06 8.56
CA PHE A 98 -21.50 -5.98 7.52
C PHE A 98 -21.25 -7.40 8.04
N SER A 99 -20.81 -7.54 9.29
CA SER A 99 -20.56 -8.84 9.90
C SER A 99 -21.83 -9.70 10.07
N MET A 100 -23.00 -9.06 10.24
CA MET A 100 -24.28 -9.76 10.52
C MET A 100 -24.73 -10.68 9.39
N TYR A 101 -24.30 -10.41 8.16
CA TYR A 101 -24.67 -11.21 6.98
C TYR A 101 -23.45 -11.74 6.20
N THR A 102 -22.24 -11.55 6.73
CA THR A 102 -21.02 -12.13 6.14
C THR A 102 -20.68 -13.45 6.81
N SER A 103 -20.85 -14.56 6.09
CA SER A 103 -20.59 -15.88 6.68
C SER A 103 -19.11 -16.13 6.96
N VAL A 104 -18.83 -16.78 8.08
CA VAL A 104 -17.48 -17.26 8.45
C VAL A 104 -16.88 -18.17 7.36
N ASN A 105 -17.71 -18.94 6.67
CA ASN A 105 -17.26 -19.86 5.63
C ASN A 105 -16.59 -19.15 4.45
N VAL A 106 -17.16 -18.01 4.02
CA VAL A 106 -16.58 -17.19 2.93
C VAL A 106 -15.22 -16.64 3.35
N LEU A 107 -15.09 -16.18 4.60
CA LEU A 107 -13.82 -15.66 5.13
C LEU A 107 -12.75 -16.75 5.20
N ARG A 108 -13.08 -17.94 5.71
CA ARG A 108 -12.13 -19.07 5.80
C ARG A 108 -11.65 -19.57 4.44
N HIS A 109 -12.45 -19.38 3.38
CA HIS A 109 -12.10 -19.81 2.02
C HIS A 109 -11.42 -18.71 1.19
N ASN A 110 -11.28 -17.50 1.73
CA ASN A 110 -10.58 -16.42 1.04
C ASN A 110 -9.09 -16.78 0.86
N PRO A 111 -8.57 -16.82 -0.39
CA PRO A 111 -7.20 -17.23 -0.66
C PRO A 111 -6.16 -16.26 -0.09
N THR A 112 -6.47 -14.96 -0.04
CA THR A 112 -5.57 -13.94 0.52
C THR A 112 -5.38 -14.16 2.02
N ILE A 113 -6.47 -14.39 2.78
CA ILE A 113 -6.38 -14.75 4.21
C ILE A 113 -5.47 -15.96 4.41
N LYS A 114 -5.66 -17.02 3.61
CA LYS A 114 -4.85 -18.25 3.74
C LYS A 114 -3.37 -17.98 3.47
N SER A 115 -3.07 -17.21 2.42
CA SER A 115 -1.70 -16.86 2.06
C SER A 115 -1.02 -16.00 3.13
N GLU A 116 -1.73 -15.02 3.69
CA GLU A 116 -1.21 -14.16 4.76
C GLU A 116 -1.04 -14.93 6.07
N ALA A 117 -1.99 -15.80 6.43
CA ALA A 117 -1.87 -16.66 7.61
C ALA A 117 -0.60 -17.53 7.53
N GLN A 118 -0.35 -18.13 6.35
CA GLN A 118 0.87 -18.89 6.11
C GLN A 118 2.13 -18.02 6.20
N GLN A 119 2.12 -16.84 5.58
CA GLN A 119 3.26 -15.92 5.57
C GLN A 119 3.62 -15.44 6.99
N HIS A 120 2.62 -15.18 7.83
CA HIS A 120 2.81 -14.71 9.20
C HIS A 120 2.93 -15.87 10.21
N GLY A 121 2.86 -17.12 9.78
CA GLY A 121 2.93 -18.29 10.67
C GLY A 121 1.75 -18.39 11.64
N ILE A 122 0.60 -17.81 11.28
CA ILE A 122 -0.62 -17.79 12.10
C ILE A 122 -1.24 -19.18 12.08
N LYS A 123 -1.15 -19.87 13.21
CA LYS A 123 -1.75 -21.20 13.40
C LYS A 123 -3.18 -21.11 13.90
N ASP A 124 -3.42 -20.20 14.84
CA ASP A 124 -4.75 -19.94 15.39
C ASP A 124 -5.27 -18.61 14.83
N ILE A 125 -6.30 -18.70 14.00
CA ILE A 125 -6.85 -17.53 13.31
C ILE A 125 -7.79 -16.81 14.27
N THR A 126 -7.37 -15.65 14.75
CA THR A 126 -8.18 -14.78 15.62
C THR A 126 -9.40 -14.24 14.88
N TYR A 127 -10.45 -13.86 15.62
CA TYR A 127 -11.61 -13.18 15.04
C TYR A 127 -11.22 -11.91 14.27
N GLY A 128 -10.31 -11.11 14.83
CA GLY A 128 -9.83 -9.89 14.19
C GLY A 128 -9.12 -10.16 12.86
N PHE A 129 -8.25 -11.18 12.80
CA PHE A 129 -7.58 -11.56 11.56
C PHE A 129 -8.54 -12.18 10.54
N LEU A 130 -9.50 -13.01 10.97
CA LEU A 130 -10.48 -13.57 10.04
C LEU A 130 -11.44 -12.51 9.49
N GLY A 131 -11.80 -11.53 10.34
CA GLY A 131 -12.78 -10.50 10.06
C GLY A 131 -12.22 -9.26 9.37
N TYR A 132 -10.89 -9.11 9.24
CA TYR A 132 -10.32 -7.88 8.67
C TYR A 132 -10.82 -7.57 7.24
N PRO A 133 -11.12 -8.53 6.35
CA PRO A 133 -11.67 -8.18 5.04
C PRO A 133 -13.07 -7.55 5.11
N VAL A 134 -13.83 -7.83 6.17
CA VAL A 134 -15.12 -7.18 6.44
C VAL A 134 -14.88 -5.75 6.92
N ASN A 135 -13.87 -5.54 7.75
CA ASN A 135 -13.44 -4.21 8.17
C ASN A 135 -12.92 -3.38 6.97
N GLN A 136 -12.14 -4.00 6.09
CA GLN A 136 -11.68 -3.39 4.84
C GLN A 136 -12.84 -3.04 3.90
N ALA A 137 -13.86 -3.90 3.83
CA ALA A 137 -15.08 -3.58 3.08
C ALA A 137 -15.79 -2.34 3.67
N ALA A 138 -15.82 -2.21 5.00
CA ALA A 138 -16.36 -1.04 5.67
C ALA A 138 -15.51 0.22 5.42
N ASP A 139 -14.17 0.12 5.44
CA ASP A 139 -13.27 1.22 5.06
C ASP A 139 -13.63 1.75 3.66
N ILE A 140 -13.81 0.85 2.69
CA ILE A 140 -14.12 1.21 1.31
C ILE A 140 -15.53 1.82 1.18
N ALA A 141 -16.52 1.18 1.81
CA ALA A 141 -17.92 1.56 1.70
C ALA A 141 -18.24 2.87 2.43
N ILE A 142 -17.63 3.13 3.60
CA ILE A 142 -17.89 4.35 4.38
C ILE A 142 -17.46 5.61 3.62
N PHE A 143 -16.43 5.49 2.80
CA PHE A 143 -15.98 6.56 1.93
C PHE A 143 -16.69 6.53 0.57
N LYS A 144 -17.62 5.61 0.29
CA LYS A 144 -18.26 5.45 -1.03
C LYS A 144 -17.24 5.45 -2.18
N ALA A 145 -16.12 4.73 -2.00
CA ALA A 145 -15.07 4.72 -3.01
C ALA A 145 -15.52 3.99 -4.28
N ASN A 146 -15.27 4.59 -5.44
CA ASN A 146 -15.57 4.00 -6.74
C ASN A 146 -14.46 3.06 -7.20
N LEU A 147 -13.20 3.42 -6.92
CA LEU A 147 -12.02 2.65 -7.33
C LEU A 147 -11.10 2.42 -6.14
N VAL A 148 -10.48 1.23 -6.10
CA VAL A 148 -9.60 0.81 -5.03
C VAL A 148 -8.28 0.31 -5.63
N PRO A 149 -7.22 1.16 -5.65
CA PRO A 149 -5.90 0.78 -6.14
C PRO A 149 -5.27 -0.31 -5.26
N VAL A 150 -5.03 -1.49 -5.84
CA VAL A 150 -4.52 -2.66 -5.11
C VAL A 150 -3.63 -3.56 -5.98
N GLY A 151 -2.84 -4.41 -5.31
CA GLY A 151 -2.14 -5.51 -5.96
C GLY A 151 -3.07 -6.70 -6.24
N GLU A 152 -2.64 -7.59 -7.14
CA GLU A 152 -3.39 -8.77 -7.55
C GLU A 152 -3.78 -9.71 -6.38
N ASP A 153 -2.98 -9.75 -5.31
CA ASP A 153 -3.27 -10.54 -4.11
C ASP A 153 -4.48 -10.05 -3.33
N GLN A 154 -4.90 -8.80 -3.55
CA GLN A 154 -5.99 -8.19 -2.81
C GLN A 154 -7.31 -8.23 -3.60
N ILE A 155 -7.30 -8.68 -4.87
CA ILE A 155 -8.51 -8.86 -5.68
C ILE A 155 -9.59 -9.67 -4.94
N PRO A 156 -9.26 -10.78 -4.25
CA PRO A 156 -10.25 -11.54 -3.49
C PRO A 156 -10.97 -10.72 -2.40
N HIS A 157 -10.30 -9.74 -1.78
CA HIS A 157 -10.91 -8.84 -0.80
C HIS A 157 -11.79 -7.78 -1.45
N ILE A 158 -11.40 -7.27 -2.62
CA ILE A 158 -12.25 -6.34 -3.37
C ILE A 158 -13.51 -7.04 -3.87
N GLU A 159 -13.40 -8.28 -4.36
CA GLU A 159 -14.57 -9.09 -4.73
C GLU A 159 -15.47 -9.41 -3.52
N LEU A 160 -14.90 -9.67 -2.35
CA LEU A 160 -15.67 -9.80 -1.12
C LEU A 160 -16.38 -8.50 -0.77
N THR A 161 -15.70 -7.35 -0.89
CA THR A 161 -16.28 -6.02 -0.64
C THR A 161 -17.46 -5.76 -1.57
N ARG A 162 -17.32 -6.01 -2.88
CA ARG A 162 -18.40 -5.89 -3.87
C ARG A 162 -19.61 -6.74 -3.49
N LYS A 163 -19.39 -7.99 -3.06
CA LYS A 163 -20.46 -8.89 -2.62
C LYS A 163 -21.17 -8.38 -1.36
N ILE A 164 -20.43 -7.88 -0.37
CA ILE A 164 -20.99 -7.32 0.86
C ILE A 164 -21.84 -6.08 0.54
N VAL A 165 -21.30 -5.15 -0.23
CA VAL A 165 -21.99 -3.91 -0.63
C VAL A 165 -23.25 -4.22 -1.44
N ARG A 166 -23.16 -5.08 -2.46
CA ARG A 166 -24.32 -5.50 -3.24
C ARG A 166 -25.40 -6.11 -2.35
N ARG A 167 -24.99 -7.01 -1.45
CA ARG A 167 -25.91 -7.67 -0.53
C ARG A 167 -26.62 -6.68 0.40
N PHE A 168 -25.90 -5.66 0.90
CA PHE A 168 -26.51 -4.57 1.67
C PHE A 168 -27.56 -3.83 0.85
N ASN A 169 -27.18 -3.42 -0.37
CA ASN A 169 -28.06 -2.65 -1.26
C ASN A 169 -29.32 -3.44 -1.64
N ASP A 170 -29.20 -4.75 -1.88
CA ASP A 170 -30.32 -5.64 -2.20
C ASP A 170 -31.25 -5.89 -0.99
N LEU A 171 -30.69 -5.93 0.23
CA LEU A 171 -31.45 -6.19 1.45
C LEU A 171 -32.21 -4.97 1.96
N TYR A 172 -31.62 -3.80 1.82
CA TYR A 172 -32.07 -2.59 2.52
C TYR A 172 -32.38 -1.46 1.53
N SER A 173 -31.35 -0.79 1.02
CA SER A 173 -31.48 0.32 0.08
C SER A 173 -30.15 0.56 -0.64
N PRO A 174 -30.14 0.96 -1.93
CA PRO A 174 -28.92 1.17 -2.72
C PRO A 174 -28.17 2.46 -2.37
N VAL A 175 -27.68 2.58 -1.13
CA VAL A 175 -26.96 3.77 -0.61
C VAL A 175 -25.44 3.65 -0.69
N LEU A 176 -24.91 2.43 -0.90
CA LEU A 176 -23.48 2.17 -0.99
C LEU A 176 -23.03 1.94 -2.44
N ILE A 177 -21.78 2.25 -2.74
CA ILE A 177 -21.18 2.10 -4.07
C ILE A 177 -20.38 0.80 -4.14
N GLU A 178 -20.65 -0.03 -5.15
CA GLU A 178 -19.81 -1.19 -5.45
C GLU A 178 -18.46 -0.73 -6.01
N PRO A 179 -17.33 -1.00 -5.34
CA PRO A 179 -16.02 -0.54 -5.78
C PRO A 179 -15.47 -1.40 -6.93
N GLU A 180 -14.64 -0.81 -7.77
CA GLU A 180 -13.83 -1.50 -8.78
C GLU A 180 -12.36 -1.57 -8.34
N ALA A 181 -11.70 -2.71 -8.60
CA ALA A 181 -10.26 -2.83 -8.35
C ALA A 181 -9.47 -2.10 -9.45
N LEU A 182 -8.48 -1.31 -9.07
CA LEU A 182 -7.51 -0.73 -9.99
C LEU A 182 -6.15 -1.39 -9.78
N ILE A 183 -5.76 -2.27 -10.71
CA ILE A 183 -4.50 -3.01 -10.66
C ILE A 183 -3.38 -2.15 -11.25
N GLY A 184 -2.26 -2.03 -10.53
CA GLY A 184 -1.09 -1.29 -11.00
C GLY A 184 -0.41 -1.93 -12.22
N GLU A 185 0.21 -1.11 -13.06
CA GLU A 185 0.89 -1.55 -14.29
C GLU A 185 2.16 -2.38 -14.03
N VAL A 186 2.81 -2.17 -12.88
CA VAL A 186 4.11 -2.78 -12.58
C VAL A 186 3.94 -4.00 -11.66
N PRO A 187 4.41 -5.19 -12.08
CA PRO A 187 4.42 -6.37 -11.22
C PRO A 187 5.32 -6.15 -10.00
N ARG A 188 5.08 -6.92 -8.94
CA ARG A 188 5.76 -6.73 -7.64
C ARG A 188 7.27 -6.75 -7.75
N LEU A 189 7.91 -5.78 -7.09
CA LEU A 189 9.36 -5.73 -7.00
C LEU A 189 9.89 -6.84 -6.07
N MET A 190 10.81 -7.65 -6.60
CA MET A 190 11.46 -8.73 -5.86
C MET A 190 12.43 -8.18 -4.81
N GLY A 191 12.73 -8.93 -3.75
CA GLY A 191 13.83 -8.59 -2.85
C GLY A 191 15.20 -8.67 -3.54
N LEU A 192 16.20 -7.96 -2.99
CA LEU A 192 17.57 -7.97 -3.54
C LEU A 192 18.24 -9.35 -3.51
N ASP A 193 17.69 -10.30 -2.75
CA ASP A 193 18.15 -11.67 -2.55
C ASP A 193 17.60 -12.69 -3.56
N ALA A 194 16.79 -12.27 -4.54
CA ALA A 194 16.24 -13.08 -5.63
C ALA A 194 15.29 -14.24 -5.22
N LYS A 195 14.90 -14.36 -3.94
CA LYS A 195 14.09 -15.49 -3.44
C LYS A 195 12.62 -15.17 -3.28
N ALA A 196 12.28 -13.99 -2.76
CA ALA A 196 10.90 -13.64 -2.39
C ALA A 196 10.59 -12.14 -2.59
N LYS A 197 9.38 -11.74 -2.19
CA LYS A 197 8.93 -10.34 -2.12
C LYS A 197 9.90 -9.49 -1.28
N MET A 198 10.09 -8.24 -1.66
CA MET A 198 10.73 -7.25 -0.79
C MET A 198 9.92 -7.11 0.52
N SER A 199 10.53 -7.44 1.65
CA SER A 199 9.88 -7.40 2.96
C SER A 199 10.85 -6.95 4.05
N LYS A 200 10.36 -6.09 4.95
CA LYS A 200 11.11 -5.59 6.11
C LYS A 200 11.65 -6.75 6.96
N SER A 201 10.85 -7.79 7.15
CA SER A 201 11.22 -8.99 7.94
C SER A 201 12.37 -9.79 7.34
N LEU A 202 12.58 -9.70 6.02
CA LEU A 202 13.67 -10.39 5.31
C LEU A 202 14.93 -9.52 5.19
N ASN A 203 14.89 -8.28 5.70
CA ASN A 203 15.98 -7.31 5.62
C ASN A 203 16.58 -7.17 4.20
N ASN A 204 15.72 -7.26 3.18
CA ASN A 204 16.08 -7.24 1.77
C ASN A 204 15.55 -6.00 1.02
N CYS A 205 15.21 -4.94 1.77
CA CYS A 205 14.56 -3.72 1.28
C CYS A 205 15.52 -2.54 1.09
N ILE A 206 15.21 -1.71 0.10
CA ILE A 206 15.70 -0.34 -0.01
C ILE A 206 14.57 0.59 0.43
N TYR A 207 14.76 1.28 1.56
CA TYR A 207 13.77 2.22 2.11
C TYR A 207 13.77 3.52 1.32
N LEU A 208 12.63 4.21 1.29
CA LEU A 208 12.53 5.53 0.65
C LEU A 208 13.33 6.61 1.40
N SER A 209 13.68 6.33 2.65
CA SER A 209 14.52 7.17 3.49
C SER A 209 16.02 6.81 3.45
N ASP A 210 16.43 5.77 2.70
CA ASP A 210 17.84 5.36 2.68
C ASP A 210 18.73 6.43 2.05
N HIS A 211 19.88 6.72 2.66
CA HIS A 211 20.89 7.59 2.06
C HIS A 211 21.63 6.89 0.92
N SER A 212 22.27 7.66 0.03
CA SER A 212 23.00 7.13 -1.15
C SER A 212 24.01 6.03 -0.80
N LYS A 213 24.67 6.15 0.38
CA LYS A 213 25.62 5.13 0.88
C LYS A 213 24.93 3.81 1.24
N ASP A 214 23.74 3.87 1.83
CA ASP A 214 22.97 2.69 2.22
C ASP A 214 22.40 1.99 0.98
N ILE A 215 21.87 2.76 0.03
CA ILE A 215 21.42 2.26 -1.28
C ILE A 215 22.57 1.54 -1.99
N SER A 216 23.73 2.18 -2.08
CA SER A 216 24.95 1.58 -2.67
C SER A 216 25.34 0.28 -1.97
N THR A 217 25.33 0.27 -0.63
CA THR A 217 25.68 -0.92 0.17
C THR A 217 24.70 -2.07 -0.06
N LYS A 218 23.40 -1.77 -0.13
CA LYS A 218 22.34 -2.76 -0.37
C LYS A 218 22.39 -3.30 -1.79
N VAL A 219 22.44 -2.44 -2.81
CA VAL A 219 22.54 -2.84 -4.22
C VAL A 219 23.82 -3.62 -4.50
N ARG A 220 24.93 -3.29 -3.84
CA ARG A 220 26.19 -4.05 -3.96
C ARG A 220 26.03 -5.52 -3.56
N LYS A 221 25.18 -5.82 -2.57
CA LYS A 221 24.87 -7.17 -2.08
C LYS A 221 23.82 -7.91 -2.92
N ALA A 222 23.16 -7.25 -3.87
CA ALA A 222 22.12 -7.86 -4.69
C ALA A 222 22.65 -9.09 -5.45
N VAL A 223 21.84 -10.14 -5.49
CA VAL A 223 22.16 -11.37 -6.23
C VAL A 223 22.15 -11.07 -7.73
N THR A 224 23.21 -11.52 -8.40
CA THR A 224 23.36 -11.49 -9.86
C THR A 224 23.47 -12.93 -10.37
N ASP A 225 23.73 -13.09 -11.67
CA ASP A 225 23.99 -14.41 -12.26
C ASP A 225 25.14 -15.16 -11.55
N PRO A 226 24.88 -16.29 -10.87
CA PRO A 226 25.90 -17.10 -10.22
C PRO A 226 26.86 -17.77 -11.20
N GLY A 227 26.44 -17.98 -12.44
CA GLY A 227 27.27 -18.59 -13.50
C GLY A 227 28.34 -17.63 -14.03
N ARG A 228 28.24 -16.34 -13.73
CA ARG A 228 29.19 -15.32 -14.18
C ARG A 228 30.34 -15.13 -13.20
N ILE A 229 31.48 -15.76 -13.49
CA ILE A 229 32.65 -15.78 -12.59
C ILE A 229 33.56 -14.56 -12.83
N ARG A 230 33.86 -14.24 -14.10
CA ARG A 230 34.75 -13.12 -14.47
C ARG A 230 33.96 -11.96 -15.07
N LYS A 231 34.54 -10.76 -15.01
CA LYS A 231 33.96 -9.52 -15.57
C LYS A 231 33.62 -9.65 -17.06
N THR A 232 34.47 -10.32 -17.83
CA THR A 232 34.34 -10.47 -19.29
C THR A 232 33.49 -11.67 -19.70
N ASP A 233 33.07 -12.50 -18.74
CA ASP A 233 32.21 -13.65 -19.06
C ASP A 233 30.82 -13.13 -19.43
N PRO A 234 30.19 -13.73 -20.47
CA PRO A 234 28.76 -13.56 -20.73
C PRO A 234 27.93 -13.78 -19.46
N GLY A 235 26.99 -12.88 -19.19
CA GLY A 235 26.03 -13.03 -18.10
C GLY A 235 24.64 -13.40 -18.62
N ASN A 236 23.81 -13.94 -17.73
CA ASN A 236 22.39 -14.17 -17.94
C ASN A 236 21.53 -13.12 -17.20
N PRO A 237 20.99 -12.11 -17.90
CA PRO A 237 20.11 -11.10 -17.31
C PRO A 237 18.81 -11.68 -16.72
N ASP A 238 18.31 -12.80 -17.24
CA ASP A 238 17.01 -13.37 -16.87
C ASP A 238 16.99 -13.93 -15.44
N VAL A 239 18.16 -14.22 -14.88
CA VAL A 239 18.34 -14.69 -13.49
C VAL A 239 18.97 -13.63 -12.58
N CYS A 240 19.06 -12.38 -13.04
CA CYS A 240 19.77 -11.30 -12.37
C CYS A 240 18.82 -10.28 -11.74
N THR A 241 18.83 -10.16 -10.40
CA THR A 241 18.00 -9.18 -9.69
C THR A 241 18.33 -7.74 -10.08
N VAL A 242 19.60 -7.44 -10.35
CA VAL A 242 20.03 -6.10 -10.80
C VAL A 242 19.40 -5.76 -12.14
N TYR A 243 19.28 -6.73 -13.05
CA TYR A 243 18.62 -6.52 -14.33
C TYR A 243 17.10 -6.34 -14.15
N ALA A 244 16.46 -7.16 -13.32
CA ALA A 244 15.04 -7.01 -12.98
C ALA A 244 14.72 -5.62 -12.41
N TYR A 245 15.57 -5.07 -11.55
CA TYR A 245 15.43 -3.71 -11.05
C TYR A 245 15.70 -2.65 -12.13
N SER A 246 16.68 -2.89 -13.00
CA SER A 246 16.98 -1.98 -14.11
C SER A 246 15.80 -1.87 -15.09
N LYS A 247 15.01 -2.94 -15.28
CA LYS A 247 13.75 -2.90 -16.06
C LYS A 247 12.66 -2.03 -15.44
N VAL A 248 12.81 -1.61 -14.18
CA VAL A 248 11.83 -0.76 -13.49
C VAL A 248 12.36 0.68 -13.39
N PHE A 249 13.65 0.83 -13.09
CA PHE A 249 14.25 2.13 -12.78
C PHE A 249 15.14 2.70 -13.90
N ASN A 250 15.38 1.94 -14.98
CA ASN A 250 16.28 2.34 -16.07
C ASN A 250 15.76 1.91 -17.45
N ASN A 251 14.49 2.19 -17.75
CA ASN A 251 13.83 1.77 -18.99
C ASN A 251 14.57 2.20 -20.26
N GLU A 252 15.07 3.44 -20.31
CA GLU A 252 15.70 3.99 -21.52
C GLU A 252 17.03 3.31 -21.87
N GLY A 253 17.71 2.69 -20.90
CA GLY A 253 19.02 2.06 -21.09
C GLY A 253 19.00 0.53 -21.14
N ILE A 254 17.82 -0.08 -21.03
CA ILE A 254 17.71 -1.50 -20.70
C ILE A 254 18.21 -2.43 -21.81
N GLU A 255 17.92 -2.10 -23.08
CA GLU A 255 18.33 -2.90 -24.24
C GLU A 255 19.86 -2.96 -24.36
N GLN A 256 20.53 -1.84 -24.13
CA GLN A 256 21.98 -1.75 -24.14
C GLN A 256 22.59 -2.53 -22.98
N ILE A 257 22.02 -2.41 -21.77
CA ILE A 257 22.45 -3.19 -20.60
C ILE A 257 22.31 -4.69 -20.85
N GLU A 258 21.21 -5.11 -21.47
CA GLU A 258 20.99 -6.52 -21.82
C GLU A 258 22.05 -7.02 -22.81
N LYS A 259 22.23 -6.29 -23.92
CA LYS A 259 23.21 -6.61 -24.95
C LYS A 259 24.63 -6.71 -24.38
N ASP A 260 25.03 -5.73 -23.57
CA ASP A 260 26.36 -5.69 -22.98
C ASP A 260 26.54 -6.77 -21.91
N CYS A 261 25.49 -7.13 -21.16
CA CYS A 261 25.56 -8.18 -20.16
C CYS A 261 25.71 -9.55 -20.83
N ARG A 262 24.87 -9.85 -21.83
CA ARG A 262 24.95 -11.10 -22.60
C ARG A 262 26.25 -11.20 -23.39
N GLY A 263 26.79 -10.08 -23.87
CA GLY A 263 28.07 -10.02 -24.59
C GLY A 263 29.32 -9.95 -23.70
N GLY A 264 29.19 -9.87 -22.38
CA GLY A 264 30.32 -9.72 -21.46
C GLY A 264 31.02 -8.36 -21.49
N ALA A 265 30.43 -7.36 -22.15
CA ALA A 265 30.98 -6.00 -22.31
C ALA A 265 30.83 -5.13 -21.04
N ILE A 266 29.83 -5.40 -20.19
CA ILE A 266 29.61 -4.69 -18.92
C ILE A 266 29.67 -5.63 -17.72
N GLY A 267 30.48 -5.32 -16.71
CA GLY A 267 30.58 -6.11 -15.48
C GLY A 267 29.46 -5.86 -14.48
N CYS A 268 29.12 -6.85 -13.64
CA CYS A 268 28.08 -6.72 -12.60
C CYS A 268 28.27 -5.52 -11.66
N VAL A 269 29.51 -5.14 -11.34
CA VAL A 269 29.80 -3.96 -10.51
C VAL A 269 29.37 -2.66 -11.21
N ALA A 270 29.59 -2.56 -12.52
CA ALA A 270 29.17 -1.39 -13.30
C ALA A 270 27.63 -1.34 -13.41
N CYS A 271 26.96 -2.47 -13.67
CA CYS A 271 25.50 -2.55 -13.65
C CYS A 271 24.92 -2.12 -12.30
N LYS A 272 25.51 -2.61 -11.19
CA LYS A 272 25.11 -2.24 -9.83
C LYS A 272 25.29 -0.75 -9.57
N LYS A 273 26.43 -0.17 -9.98
CA LYS A 273 26.67 1.27 -9.84
C LYS A 273 25.65 2.10 -10.63
N ASN A 274 25.37 1.70 -11.87
CA ASN A 274 24.37 2.37 -12.70
C ASN A 274 22.98 2.29 -12.06
N LEU A 275 22.56 1.11 -11.57
CA LEU A 275 21.30 0.95 -10.86
C LEU A 275 21.24 1.79 -9.58
N THR A 276 22.33 1.84 -8.78
CA THR A 276 22.41 2.68 -7.59
C THR A 276 22.14 4.13 -7.93
N ASN A 277 22.77 4.66 -8.98
CA ASN A 277 22.56 6.05 -9.40
C ASN A 277 21.09 6.31 -9.77
N ARG A 278 20.46 5.41 -10.54
CA ARG A 278 19.04 5.56 -10.93
C ARG A 278 18.08 5.53 -9.73
N ILE A 279 18.33 4.64 -8.78
CA ILE A 279 17.55 4.59 -7.54
C ILE A 279 17.78 5.85 -6.71
N ASP A 280 19.02 6.36 -6.68
CA ASP A 280 19.35 7.57 -5.93
C ASP A 280 18.70 8.81 -6.55
N GLU A 281 18.75 8.97 -7.87
CA GLU A 281 18.05 10.03 -8.64
C GLU A 281 16.54 10.02 -8.37
N LEU A 282 15.93 8.84 -8.22
CA LEU A 282 14.52 8.69 -7.87
C LEU A 282 14.22 9.13 -6.42
N ILE A 283 15.06 8.69 -5.47
CA ILE A 283 14.82 8.86 -4.04
C ILE A 283 15.26 10.25 -3.54
N GLU A 284 16.26 10.87 -4.15
CA GLU A 284 16.80 12.19 -3.80
C GLU A 284 15.72 13.26 -3.57
N PRO A 285 14.80 13.55 -4.50
CA PRO A 285 13.75 14.54 -4.27
C PRO A 285 12.77 14.13 -3.15
N MET A 286 12.62 12.83 -2.89
CA MET A 286 11.81 12.35 -1.76
C MET A 286 12.51 12.63 -0.44
N ARG A 287 13.82 12.40 -0.35
CA ARG A 287 14.62 12.72 0.84
C ARG A 287 14.63 14.21 1.14
N GLU A 288 14.76 15.05 0.11
CA GLU A 288 14.68 16.51 0.27
C GLU A 288 13.34 16.94 0.86
N ARG A 289 12.23 16.42 0.33
CA ARG A 289 10.89 16.67 0.90
C ARG A 289 10.75 16.13 2.32
N ARG A 290 11.32 14.96 2.60
CA ARG A 290 11.26 14.30 3.90
C ARG A 290 11.85 15.16 5.02
N ILE A 291 12.97 15.84 4.78
CA ILE A 291 13.66 16.69 5.77
C ILE A 291 12.71 17.74 6.38
N LYS A 292 11.84 18.34 5.56
CA LYS A 292 10.84 19.32 6.03
C LYS A 292 9.93 18.73 7.12
N TYR A 293 9.49 17.50 6.93
CA TYR A 293 8.53 16.82 7.82
C TYR A 293 9.22 16.21 9.04
N GLU A 294 10.43 15.68 8.88
CA GLU A 294 11.24 15.18 10.01
C GLU A 294 11.61 16.30 10.99
N ASN A 295 11.96 17.48 10.48
CA ASN A 295 12.26 18.64 11.31
C ASN A 295 11.00 19.31 11.88
N ASN A 296 9.81 18.94 11.40
CA ASN A 296 8.54 19.47 11.91
C ASN A 296 7.49 18.35 12.08
N PRO A 297 7.63 17.50 13.12
CA PRO A 297 6.66 16.43 13.38
C PRO A 297 5.25 16.95 13.69
N GLN A 298 5.13 18.18 14.19
CA GLN A 298 3.83 18.79 14.45
C GLN A 298 3.07 19.05 13.15
N LEU A 299 3.74 19.49 12.09
CA LEU A 299 3.13 19.65 10.78
C LEU A 299 2.52 18.33 10.26
N VAL A 300 3.20 17.19 10.45
CA VAL A 300 2.67 15.88 10.06
C VAL A 300 1.41 15.53 10.85
N LYS A 301 1.40 15.81 12.16
CA LYS A 301 0.22 15.61 13.01
C LYS A 301 -0.94 16.50 12.58
N ASP A 302 -0.68 17.77 12.29
CA ASP A 302 -1.71 18.72 11.86
C ASP A 302 -2.35 18.29 10.53
N ILE A 303 -1.52 17.83 9.57
CA ILE A 303 -1.99 17.25 8.31
C ILE A 303 -2.90 16.04 8.56
N LEU A 304 -2.48 15.11 9.42
CA LEU A 304 -3.26 13.91 9.74
C LEU A 304 -4.58 14.25 10.46
N MET A 305 -4.56 15.23 11.37
CA MET A 305 -5.74 15.72 12.07
C MET A 305 -6.74 16.33 11.10
N GLU A 306 -6.29 17.20 10.20
CA GLU A 306 -7.16 17.86 9.22
C GLU A 306 -7.73 16.86 8.20
N GLY A 307 -6.89 15.96 7.67
CA GLY A 307 -7.34 14.90 6.76
C GLY A 307 -8.36 13.97 7.42
N THR A 308 -8.11 13.56 8.66
CA THR A 308 -9.05 12.74 9.44
C THR A 308 -10.35 13.48 9.72
N LYS A 309 -10.31 14.79 10.01
CA LYS A 309 -11.51 15.61 10.23
C LYS A 309 -12.37 15.70 8.96
N LYS A 310 -11.75 15.95 7.79
CA LYS A 310 -12.44 15.94 6.50
C LYS A 310 -13.10 14.58 6.22
N ALA A 311 -12.37 13.50 6.47
CA ALA A 311 -12.87 12.14 6.31
C ALA A 311 -14.00 11.77 7.28
N SER A 312 -13.94 12.22 8.53
CA SER A 312 -14.97 11.97 9.54
C SER A 312 -16.33 12.57 9.12
N ASN A 313 -16.34 13.73 8.48
CA ASN A 313 -17.59 14.32 7.97
C ASN A 313 -18.25 13.43 6.92
N VAL A 314 -17.47 12.94 5.95
CA VAL A 314 -17.95 12.03 4.90
C VAL A 314 -18.44 10.70 5.48
N ALA A 315 -17.72 10.19 6.49
CA ALA A 315 -18.09 8.95 7.14
C ALA A 315 -19.42 9.07 7.92
N LYS A 316 -19.64 10.21 8.59
CA LYS A 316 -20.89 10.51 9.29
C LYS A 316 -22.08 10.61 8.36
N GLU A 317 -21.91 11.24 7.20
CA GLU A 317 -22.97 11.29 6.19
C GLU A 317 -23.34 9.88 5.72
N THR A 318 -22.34 9.07 5.38
CA THR A 318 -22.57 7.71 4.88
C THR A 318 -23.19 6.80 5.94
N ILE A 319 -22.76 6.87 7.20
CA ILE A 319 -23.34 6.01 8.25
C ILE A 319 -24.80 6.38 8.57
N LEU A 320 -25.19 7.66 8.42
CA LEU A 320 -26.58 8.08 8.58
C LEU A 320 -27.47 7.44 7.51
N GLU A 321 -27.06 7.50 6.24
CA GLU A 321 -27.77 6.83 5.14
C GLU A 321 -27.89 5.32 5.37
N VAL A 322 -26.82 4.68 5.86
CA VAL A 322 -26.82 3.26 6.23
C VAL A 322 -27.82 2.98 7.35
N LYS A 323 -27.85 3.79 8.40
CA LYS A 323 -28.78 3.64 9.53
C LYS A 323 -30.22 3.87 9.13
N ASP A 324 -30.48 4.80 8.21
CA ASP A 324 -31.79 5.02 7.61
C ASP A 324 -32.25 3.80 6.82
N ALA A 325 -31.38 3.24 5.98
CA ALA A 325 -31.66 2.01 5.23
C ALA A 325 -31.93 0.80 6.14
N LEU A 326 -31.20 0.70 7.25
CA LEU A 326 -31.38 -0.36 8.26
C LEU A 326 -32.60 -0.13 9.16
N GLY A 327 -33.22 1.05 9.14
CA GLY A 327 -34.35 1.40 10.01
C GLY A 327 -33.98 1.63 11.48
N ILE A 328 -32.71 1.93 11.77
CA ILE A 328 -32.18 2.15 13.13
C ILE A 328 -31.82 3.61 13.41
N ASN A 329 -32.15 4.53 12.51
CA ASN A 329 -32.11 5.97 12.76
C ASN A 329 -33.43 6.42 13.43
N TYR A 330 -33.52 6.26 14.76
CA TYR A 330 -34.78 6.40 15.49
C TYR A 330 -35.25 7.84 15.70
N PHE A 331 -34.34 8.81 15.79
CA PHE A 331 -34.66 10.16 16.30
C PHE A 331 -34.36 11.31 15.33
N ASN A 332 -33.76 11.05 14.16
CA ASN A 332 -33.44 12.09 13.16
C ASN A 332 -34.40 12.05 11.95
N LYS A 333 -35.64 11.57 12.15
CA LYS A 333 -36.68 11.53 11.12
C LYS A 333 -37.69 12.64 11.28
#